data_AF-A0A1X1BWZ9-F1
#
_entry.id   AF-A0A1X1BWZ9-F1
#
_cell.length_a   1.000
_cell.length_b   1.000
_cell.length_c   1.000
_cell.angle_alpha   90.00
_cell.angle_beta   90.00
_cell.angle_gamma   90.00
#
_symmetry.space_group_name_H-M   'P 1'
#
loop_
_entity.id
_entity.type
_entity.pdbx_description
1 polymer ?
#
loop_
_entity_poly.entity_id
_entity_poly.type
_entity_poly.pdbx_seq_one_letter_code
_entity_poly.pdbx_strand_id
1 'polypeptide(L)'
;MHKTYNIQGATTFVDQLLYRMQAIADPKTEVLSGYPANCSAWLTIYYHRKTDKWSFEWYDRAGCRRPVGLGSPADCLMREVSDRGASQQEHLQARGFLAELGFFEA
;
A
#
# COMPACT_ATOMS: atom_id res chain seq x y z
N MET A 1 31.82 -37.20 8.32
CA MET A 1 31.34 -35.84 8.04
C MET A 1 30.00 -35.62 8.72
N HIS A 2 29.96 -34.80 9.77
CA HIS A 2 28.72 -34.38 10.43
C HIS A 2 28.10 -33.22 9.66
N LYS A 3 26.82 -33.33 9.31
CA LYS A 3 26.00 -32.17 8.91
C LYS A 3 24.85 -32.06 9.90
N THR A 4 25.03 -31.18 10.88
CA THR A 4 23.97 -30.66 11.73
C THR A 4 23.22 -29.59 10.95
N TYR A 5 21.93 -29.81 10.71
CA TYR A 5 21.03 -28.76 10.24
C TYR A 5 20.44 -28.09 11.49
N ASN A 6 20.86 -26.86 11.76
CA ASN A 6 20.23 -26.00 12.75
C ASN A 6 18.82 -25.65 12.25
N ILE A 7 17.81 -26.31 12.80
CA ILE A 7 16.42 -25.83 12.72
C ILE A 7 16.27 -24.78 13.82
N GLN A 8 16.54 -23.52 13.47
CA GLN A 8 16.21 -22.33 14.26
C GLN A 8 15.15 -21.56 13.45
N GLY A 9 13.92 -21.34 13.89
CA GLY A 9 13.21 -21.78 15.08
C GLY A 9 11.72 -21.84 14.75
N ALA A 10 10.97 -22.60 15.54
CA ALA A 10 9.52 -22.60 15.46
C ALA A 10 9.02 -21.17 15.76
N THR A 11 8.49 -20.46 14.75
CA THR A 11 7.69 -19.27 14.98
C THR A 11 6.53 -19.69 15.86
N THR A 12 6.53 -19.28 17.13
CA THR A 12 5.51 -19.69 18.06
C THR A 12 4.18 -19.06 17.67
N PHE A 13 3.06 -19.72 17.99
CA PHE A 13 1.72 -19.14 17.82
C PHE A 13 1.60 -17.75 18.46
N VAL A 14 2.38 -17.51 19.52
CA VAL A 14 2.50 -16.23 20.22
C VAL A 14 3.18 -15.16 19.34
N ASP A 15 4.23 -15.50 18.58
CA ASP A 15 4.87 -14.58 17.63
C ASP A 15 3.93 -14.20 16.48
N GLN A 16 3.15 -15.16 15.97
CA GLN A 16 2.13 -14.87 14.95
C GLN A 16 0.99 -14.01 15.50
N LEU A 17 0.57 -14.26 16.75
CA LEU A 17 -0.42 -13.43 17.43
C LEU A 17 0.09 -12.02 17.69
N LEU A 18 1.32 -11.86 18.18
CA LEU A 18 1.95 -10.57 18.43
C LEU A 18 2.10 -9.76 17.13
N TYR A 19 2.54 -10.38 16.05
CA TYR A 19 2.60 -9.74 14.73
C TYR A 19 1.21 -9.27 14.26
N ARG A 20 0.19 -10.13 14.40
CA ARG A 20 -1.20 -9.78 14.06
C ARG A 20 -1.75 -8.68 14.98
N MET A 21 -1.41 -8.68 16.27
CA MET A 21 -1.84 -7.66 17.21
C MET A 21 -1.15 -6.31 16.97
N GLN A 22 0.12 -6.31 16.58
CA GLN A 22 0.82 -5.10 16.14
C GLN A 22 0.16 -4.51 14.88
N ALA A 23 -0.26 -5.35 13.94
CA ALA A 23 -1.03 -4.90 12.77
C ALA A 23 -2.43 -4.37 13.11
N ILE A 24 -3.06 -4.86 14.19
CA ILE A 24 -4.34 -4.32 14.72
C ILE A 24 -4.10 -3.00 15.48
N ALA A 25 -2.91 -2.79 16.02
CA ALA A 25 -2.59 -1.64 16.86
C ALA A 25 -1.98 -0.44 16.09
N ASP A 26 -1.52 -0.60 14.85
CA ASP A 26 -1.04 0.52 14.04
C ASP A 26 -2.16 1.06 13.14
N PRO A 27 -2.78 2.22 13.49
CA PRO A 27 -3.80 2.80 12.64
C PRO A 27 -3.17 3.23 11.31
N LYS A 28 -3.49 2.49 10.24
CA LYS A 28 -3.11 2.86 8.89
C LYS A 28 -3.90 4.10 8.45
N THR A 29 -3.20 5.18 8.09
CA THR A 29 -3.79 6.40 7.54
C THR A 29 -3.83 6.27 6.02
N GLU A 30 -5.01 6.38 5.43
CA GLU A 30 -5.14 6.42 3.97
C GLU A 30 -4.65 7.76 3.44
N VAL A 31 -3.70 7.74 2.50
CA VAL A 31 -3.04 8.94 2.00
C VAL A 31 -3.50 9.24 0.57
N LEU A 32 -3.37 8.27 -0.33
CA LEU A 32 -3.85 8.38 -1.72
C LEU A 32 -4.70 7.16 -2.08
N SER A 33 -5.74 7.37 -2.88
CA SER A 33 -6.46 6.25 -3.51
C SER A 33 -6.99 6.61 -4.90
N GLY A 34 -7.03 5.63 -5.80
CA GLY A 34 -7.50 5.83 -7.16
C GLY A 34 -6.93 4.84 -8.17
N TYR A 35 -6.93 5.24 -9.44
CA TYR A 35 -6.30 4.46 -10.51
C TYR A 35 -4.96 5.09 -10.90
N PRO A 36 -3.84 4.39 -10.71
CA PRO A 36 -2.54 4.85 -11.21
C PRO A 36 -2.51 4.94 -12.74
N ALA A 37 -1.58 5.72 -13.27
CA ALA A 37 -1.31 5.73 -14.71
C ALA A 37 -0.93 4.33 -15.21
N ASN A 38 -1.38 4.00 -16.41
CA ASN A 38 -1.16 2.73 -17.10
C ASN A 38 -1.67 1.48 -16.36
N CYS A 39 -2.49 1.67 -15.33
CA CYS A 39 -2.98 0.60 -14.46
C CYS A 39 -4.51 0.49 -14.55
N SER A 40 -5.00 -0.76 -14.60
CA SER A 40 -6.44 -1.06 -14.53
C SER A 40 -6.94 -1.34 -13.11
N ALA A 41 -6.04 -1.59 -12.16
CA ALA A 41 -6.39 -1.90 -10.77
C ALA A 41 -6.44 -0.63 -9.93
N TRP A 42 -7.35 -0.59 -8.95
CA TRP A 42 -7.39 0.48 -7.96
C TRP A 42 -6.25 0.28 -6.96
N LEU A 43 -5.56 1.35 -6.61
CA LEU A 43 -4.51 1.38 -5.61
C LEU A 43 -4.94 2.26 -4.44
N THR A 44 -4.70 1.79 -3.23
CA THR A 44 -4.73 2.61 -2.02
C THR A 44 -3.36 2.60 -1.35
N ILE A 45 -2.84 3.79 -1.04
CA ILE A 45 -1.57 3.99 -0.36
C ILE A 45 -1.87 4.38 1.09
N TYR A 46 -1.31 3.64 2.02
CA TYR A 46 -1.41 3.92 3.45
C TYR A 46 -0.04 4.24 4.05
N TYR A 47 -0.08 5.08 5.08
CA TYR A 47 1.05 5.36 5.95
C TYR A 47 0.75 4.91 7.38
N HIS A 48 1.74 4.24 7.98
CA HIS A 48 1.70 3.65 9.31
C HIS A 48 2.56 4.50 10.24
N ARG A 49 1.95 5.47 10.92
CA ARG A 49 2.68 6.47 11.72
C ARG A 49 3.47 5.88 12.88
N LYS A 50 3.02 4.79 13.50
CA LYS A 50 3.76 4.21 14.63
C LYS A 50 5.01 3.49 14.19
N THR A 51 4.98 2.88 13.00
CA THR A 51 6.10 2.11 12.47
C THR A 51 6.92 2.84 11.42
N ASP A 52 6.49 4.05 11.01
CA ASP A 52 7.09 4.84 9.92
C ASP A 52 7.21 4.02 8.63
N LYS A 53 6.12 3.36 8.26
CA LYS A 53 6.07 2.45 7.10
C LYS A 53 4.97 2.82 6.13
N TRP A 54 5.20 2.47 4.87
CA TRP A 54 4.24 2.61 3.80
C TRP A 54 3.71 1.25 3.37
N SER A 55 2.42 1.18 3.03
CA SER A 55 1.82 -0.02 2.46
C SER A 55 0.95 0.32 1.26
N PHE A 56 1.00 -0.55 0.25
CA PHE A 56 0.34 -0.37 -1.04
C PHE A 56 -0.67 -1.52 -1.22
N GLU A 57 -1.95 -1.20 -1.21
CA GLU A 57 -3.03 -2.18 -1.37
C GLU A 57 -3.66 -2.08 -2.76
N TRP A 58 -3.49 -3.12 -3.56
CA TRP A 58 -4.05 -3.21 -4.91
C TRP A 58 -5.33 -4.02 -4.91
N TYR A 59 -6.37 -3.47 -5.55
CA TYR A 59 -7.67 -4.11 -5.71
C TYR A 59 -7.85 -4.51 -7.18
N ASP A 60 -7.42 -5.74 -7.52
CA ASP A 60 -7.60 -6.35 -8.85
C ASP A 60 -8.67 -7.46 -8.82
N ARG A 61 -9.80 -7.17 -8.18
CA ARG A 61 -10.96 -8.08 -8.22
C ARG A 61 -11.71 -7.88 -9.54
N ALA A 62 -12.18 -8.97 -10.15
CA ALA A 62 -13.08 -8.90 -11.29
C ALA A 62 -14.31 -8.03 -10.94
N GLY A 63 -14.59 -7.02 -11.77
CA GLY A 63 -15.63 -6.00 -11.53
C GLY A 63 -15.15 -4.73 -10.82
N CYS A 64 -13.92 -4.69 -10.29
CA CYS A 64 -13.33 -3.51 -9.66
C CYS A 64 -12.28 -2.80 -10.53
N ARG A 65 -12.14 -3.23 -11.79
CA ARG A 65 -11.22 -2.62 -12.76
C ARG A 65 -11.65 -1.20 -13.11
N ARG A 66 -10.69 -0.40 -13.58
CA ARG A 66 -10.90 0.95 -14.10
C ARG A 66 -12.08 0.98 -15.08
N PRO A 67 -13.15 1.76 -14.81
CA PRO A 67 -14.30 1.82 -15.70
C PRO A 67 -13.93 2.27 -17.11
N VAL A 68 -14.49 1.61 -18.11
CA VAL A 68 -14.32 1.96 -19.53
C VAL A 68 -15.01 3.31 -19.76
N GLY A 69 -14.23 4.37 -19.98
CA GLY A 69 -14.70 5.75 -20.09
C GLY A 69 -14.19 6.69 -19.00
N LEU A 70 -13.51 6.16 -17.97
CA LEU A 70 -12.88 6.99 -16.94
C LEU A 70 -11.46 7.39 -17.35
N GLY A 71 -11.35 8.47 -18.12
CA GLY A 71 -10.06 9.03 -18.60
C GLY A 71 -9.30 8.09 -19.55
N SER A 72 -8.16 8.57 -20.05
CA SER A 72 -7.20 7.73 -20.79
C SER A 72 -6.49 6.80 -19.82
N PRO A 73 -6.15 5.55 -20.21
CA PRO A 73 -5.32 4.67 -19.39
C PRO A 73 -3.99 5.30 -18.94
N ALA A 74 -3.46 6.25 -19.71
CA ALA A 74 -2.24 6.98 -19.36
C ALA A 74 -2.44 7.99 -18.21
N ASP A 75 -3.68 8.42 -17.95
CA ASP A 75 -3.97 9.41 -16.92
C ASP A 75 -3.85 8.78 -15.53
N CYS A 76 -3.15 9.45 -14.63
CA CYS A 76 -3.18 9.13 -13.21
C CYS A 76 -4.42 9.73 -12.56
N LEU A 77 -5.29 8.88 -12.04
CA LEU A 77 -6.51 9.24 -11.33
C LEU A 77 -6.39 9.00 -9.81
N MET A 78 -5.16 8.91 -9.29
CA MET A 78 -4.91 8.87 -7.85
C MET A 78 -5.30 10.21 -7.22
N ARG A 79 -6.06 10.17 -6.12
CA ARG A 79 -6.52 11.36 -5.40
C ARG A 79 -6.04 11.33 -3.96
N GLU A 80 -5.83 12.52 -3.42
CA GLU A 80 -5.58 12.71 -1.99
C GLU A 80 -6.82 12.39 -1.18
N VAL A 81 -6.62 11.65 -0.10
CA VAL A 81 -7.67 11.33 0.86
C VAL A 81 -7.59 12.33 1.99
N SER A 82 -8.50 13.30 1.99
CA SER A 82 -8.50 14.43 2.93
C SER A 82 -9.25 14.17 4.23
N ASP A 83 -10.17 13.21 4.24
CA ASP A 83 -11.05 12.90 5.38
C ASP A 83 -10.45 11.89 6.37
N ARG A 84 -9.27 11.34 6.07
CA ARG A 84 -8.59 10.33 6.91
C ARG A 84 -7.42 10.87 7.73
N GLY A 85 -7.21 12.19 7.69
CA GLY A 85 -6.24 12.87 8.55
C GLY A 85 -4.78 12.72 8.11
N ALA A 86 -4.54 12.38 6.83
CA ALA A 86 -3.22 12.47 6.22
C ALA A 86 -2.77 13.93 6.14
N SER A 87 -1.51 14.18 6.46
CA SER A 87 -0.86 15.48 6.37
C SER A 87 -0.40 15.77 4.95
N GLN A 88 -0.22 17.05 4.63
CA GLN A 88 0.28 17.48 3.32
C GLN A 88 1.65 16.86 2.99
N GLN A 89 2.53 16.67 3.98
CA GLN A 89 3.82 16.03 3.77
C GLN A 89 3.68 14.55 3.38
N GLU A 90 2.77 13.82 4.02
CA GLU A 90 2.47 12.43 3.67
C GLU A 90 1.90 12.36 2.23
N HIS A 91 1.02 13.29 1.84
CA HIS A 91 0.53 13.37 0.46
C HIS A 91 1.66 13.61 -0.55
N LEU A 92 2.57 14.54 -0.28
CA LEU A 92 3.71 14.83 -1.15
C LEU A 92 4.65 13.64 -1.29
N GLN A 93 4.95 12.93 -0.19
CA GLN A 93 5.76 11.72 -0.23
C GLN A 93 5.08 10.60 -1.04
N ALA A 94 3.78 10.40 -0.85
CA ALA A 94 3.01 9.41 -1.59
C ALA A 94 2.99 9.70 -3.10
N ARG A 95 2.89 10.97 -3.51
CA ARG A 95 3.04 11.38 -4.91
C ARG A 95 4.45 11.11 -5.44
N GLY A 96 5.48 11.33 -4.60
CA GLY A 96 6.86 10.95 -4.90
C GLY A 96 7.00 9.47 -5.26
N PHE A 97 6.43 8.56 -4.44
CA PHE A 97 6.44 7.13 -4.76
C PHE A 97 5.75 6.81 -6.08
N LEU A 98 4.62 7.45 -6.38
CA LEU A 98 3.95 7.24 -7.66
C LEU A 98 4.83 7.69 -8.84
N ALA A 99 5.56 8.79 -8.71
CA ALA A 99 6.47 9.25 -9.75
C ALA A 99 7.66 8.30 -9.93
N GLU A 100 8.30 7.88 -8.84
CA GLU A 100 9.42 6.92 -8.85
C GLU A 100 9.03 5.57 -9.46
N LEU A 101 7.80 5.12 -9.22
CA LEU A 101 7.27 3.86 -9.74
C LEU A 101 6.70 3.98 -11.17
N GLY A 102 6.72 5.18 -11.78
CA GLY A 102 6.21 5.40 -13.14
C GLY A 102 4.68 5.40 -13.26
N PHE A 103 3.99 5.76 -12.19
CA PHE A 103 2.53 5.72 -12.05
C PHE A 103 1.84 7.09 -12.06
N PHE A 104 2.60 8.18 -12.19
CA PHE A 104 2.08 9.54 -12.06
C PHE A 104 1.66 10.19 -13.38
N GLU A 105 2.34 9.87 -14.48
CA GLU A 105 2.00 10.18 -15.89
C GLU A 105 3.17 9.73 -16.79
N ALA A 106 2.94 9.62 -18.10
CA ALA A 106 3.99 9.48 -19.13
C ALA A 106 4.14 10.78 -19.91
#